data_AF-A0A8H7L9J3-F1
#
_entry.id   AF-A0A8H7L9J3-F1
#
_cell.length_a   1.000
_cell.length_b   1.000
_cell.length_c   1.000
_cell.angle_alpha   90.00
_cell.angle_beta   90.00
_cell.angle_gamma   90.00
#
_symmetry.space_group_name_H-M   'P 1'
#
loop_
_entity.id
_entity.type
_entity.pdbx_description
1 polymer ?
#
loop_
_entity_poly.entity_id
_entity_poly.type
_entity_poly.pdbx_seq_one_letter_code
_entity_poly.pdbx_strand_id
1 'polypeptide(L)'
;MYSYYTTKLEEGYAFGGLHQRHRYSWGSATGVNLRLSNETDETPSNTSSFPSSMSLASSRSQSFWPDDSDYFDLPDLPANPTTFKRTFTRSGGSKFDVSGNARFFVIKSYSNLDVRASMRNGIWASTELGNKRLDKAFRETRGGVYLFFSVNSSAKFCGVARMQTAIDFTQASDIWAESSRWKGIFPVEWLIVKEIPNRLLRHLRVVLNENKPVANSRDTQELPFDIGLSMMGTFETYGE
;
A
#
# COMPACT_ATOMS: atom_id res chain seq x y z
N MET A 1 30.71 -7.79 33.20
CA MET A 1 30.23 -7.13 34.44
C MET A 1 29.06 -6.23 34.02
N TYR A 2 27.84 -6.76 34.07
CA TYR A 2 26.63 -6.05 33.65
C TYR A 2 26.12 -5.20 34.82
N SER A 3 25.88 -3.90 34.60
CA SER A 3 25.21 -3.03 35.56
C SER A 3 23.83 -2.67 35.00
N TYR A 4 22.79 -3.17 35.66
CA TYR A 4 21.39 -2.82 35.44
C TYR A 4 21.05 -1.63 36.32
N TYR A 5 20.54 -0.54 35.73
CA TYR A 5 19.82 0.48 36.49
C TYR A 5 18.33 0.11 36.50
N THR A 6 17.85 -0.24 37.69
CA THR A 6 16.43 -0.38 38.04
C THR A 6 16.03 0.81 38.89
N THR A 7 14.96 1.50 38.53
CA THR A 7 14.33 2.50 39.38
C THR A 7 12.86 2.14 39.54
N LYS A 8 12.52 1.68 40.74
CA LYS A 8 11.16 1.48 41.25
C LYS A 8 10.51 2.83 41.48
N LEU A 9 9.24 2.98 41.08
CA LEU A 9 8.26 3.85 41.74
C LEU A 9 6.94 3.07 41.80
N GLU A 10 6.60 2.61 43.00
CA GLU A 10 5.26 2.21 43.39
C GLU A 10 4.63 3.36 44.18
N GLU A 11 3.37 3.63 43.89
CA GLU A 11 2.27 4.12 44.76
C GLU A 11 1.16 4.56 43.77
N GLY A 12 -0.06 4.02 43.72
CA GLY A 12 -0.82 3.26 44.70
C GLY A 12 -2.00 4.09 45.22
N TYR A 13 -3.05 4.31 44.41
CA TYR A 13 -4.39 4.68 44.90
C TYR A 13 -5.49 4.11 44.01
N ALA A 14 -6.28 3.21 44.59
CA ALA A 14 -7.56 2.73 44.08
C ALA A 14 -8.70 3.55 44.71
N PHE A 15 -9.78 3.79 43.97
CA PHE A 15 -11.16 3.36 44.29
C PHE A 15 -12.20 3.99 43.34
N GLY A 16 -13.10 3.15 42.82
CA GLY A 16 -14.52 3.48 42.73
C GLY A 16 -15.12 3.91 41.39
N GLY A 17 -15.95 3.03 40.81
CA GLY A 17 -17.35 3.40 40.54
C GLY A 17 -17.81 3.62 39.09
N LEU A 18 -18.60 2.64 38.62
CA LEU A 18 -19.88 2.78 37.89
C LEU A 18 -19.93 3.27 36.42
N HIS A 19 -20.39 2.33 35.57
CA HIS A 19 -21.44 2.44 34.55
C HIS A 19 -21.61 3.77 33.77
N GLN A 20 -21.40 3.72 32.45
CA GLN A 20 -22.51 3.79 31.50
C GLN A 20 -22.09 3.43 30.06
N ARG A 21 -22.84 2.50 29.46
CA ARG A 21 -22.79 2.15 28.05
C ARG A 21 -23.68 3.13 27.28
N HIS A 22 -23.14 3.85 26.30
CA HIS A 22 -23.95 4.53 25.29
C HIS A 22 -24.10 3.63 24.06
N ARG A 23 -25.29 3.04 23.90
CA ARG A 23 -25.79 2.49 22.63
C ARG A 23 -26.39 3.66 21.85
N TYR A 24 -25.93 3.88 20.62
CA TYR A 24 -26.70 4.66 19.64
C TYR A 24 -27.65 3.71 18.93
N SER A 25 -28.94 3.92 19.17
CA SER A 25 -30.06 3.31 18.46
C SER A 25 -30.57 4.34 17.45
N TRP A 26 -30.57 3.99 16.16
CA TRP A 26 -31.41 4.68 15.18
C TRP A 26 -32.58 3.76 14.85
N GLY A 27 -33.78 4.24 15.16
CA GLY A 27 -35.03 3.53 14.99
C GLY A 27 -35.49 3.51 13.54
N SER A 28 -36.06 2.37 13.15
CA SER A 28 -36.97 2.25 12.01
C SER A 28 -38.26 3.01 12.28
N ALA A 29 -38.77 3.70 11.27
CA ALA A 29 -40.17 4.10 11.20
C ALA A 29 -40.81 3.47 9.96
N THR A 30 -41.91 2.79 10.25
CA THR A 30 -42.85 2.03 9.42
C THR A 30 -43.77 2.91 8.56
N GLY A 31 -44.13 2.40 7.37
CA GLY A 31 -45.49 2.37 6.80
C GLY A 31 -46.09 3.70 6.30
N VAL A 32 -46.95 3.78 5.27
CA VAL A 32 -47.98 2.84 4.78
C VAL A 32 -48.31 3.16 3.30
N ASN A 33 -48.80 2.12 2.60
CA ASN A 33 -49.31 1.98 1.23
C ASN A 33 -50.46 2.90 0.77
N LEU A 34 -50.71 2.84 -0.56
CA LEU A 34 -51.97 2.93 -1.35
C LEU A 34 -51.84 3.99 -2.48
N ARG A 35 -52.29 3.82 -3.74
CA ARG A 35 -53.02 2.79 -4.51
C ARG A 35 -53.00 3.24 -5.98
N LEU A 36 -53.23 2.30 -6.90
CA LEU A 36 -53.32 2.43 -8.37
C LEU A 36 -54.25 3.54 -8.89
N SER A 37 -53.94 4.05 -10.09
CA SER A 37 -54.89 4.09 -11.22
C SER A 37 -54.17 4.18 -12.57
N ASN A 38 -54.65 3.36 -13.52
CA ASN A 38 -54.33 3.37 -14.96
C ASN A 38 -54.84 4.63 -15.65
N GLU A 39 -54.18 5.06 -16.72
CA GLU A 39 -54.86 5.57 -17.92
C GLU A 39 -53.99 5.36 -19.18
N THR A 40 -54.64 4.80 -20.20
CA THR A 40 -54.30 4.68 -21.63
C THR A 40 -54.37 6.08 -22.28
N ASP A 41 -53.94 6.42 -23.49
CA ASP A 41 -53.74 5.73 -24.78
C ASP A 41 -52.94 6.69 -25.71
N GLU A 42 -52.59 6.18 -26.89
CA GLU A 42 -52.26 6.86 -28.17
C GLU A 42 -50.87 6.52 -28.77
N THR A 43 -50.97 6.04 -30.01
CA THR A 43 -50.02 5.34 -30.90
C THR A 43 -49.39 6.34 -31.91
N PRO A 44 -48.68 6.00 -33.03
CA PRO A 44 -48.34 4.70 -33.61
C PRO A 44 -46.91 4.54 -34.22
N SER A 45 -46.70 3.30 -34.68
CA SER A 45 -45.68 2.68 -35.54
C SER A 45 -45.02 3.51 -36.67
N ASN A 46 -43.75 3.18 -36.98
CA ASN A 46 -43.32 2.92 -38.36
C ASN A 46 -42.01 2.10 -38.45
N THR A 47 -42.03 1.14 -39.37
CA THR A 47 -40.94 0.23 -39.78
C THR A 47 -40.42 0.63 -41.17
N SER A 48 -39.41 -0.12 -41.66
CA SER A 48 -38.76 -0.09 -43.01
C SER A 48 -37.50 0.79 -43.09
N SER A 49 -36.42 0.46 -43.79
CA SER A 49 -35.87 -0.73 -44.47
C SER A 49 -34.45 -0.32 -44.91
N PHE A 50 -33.44 -1.21 -44.85
CA PHE A 50 -32.13 -0.97 -45.48
C PHE A 50 -31.93 -1.93 -46.66
N PRO A 51 -31.53 -1.46 -47.86
CA PRO A 51 -31.19 -2.34 -48.97
C PRO A 51 -29.69 -2.69 -48.97
N SER A 52 -29.39 -3.88 -49.50
CA SER A 52 -28.05 -4.37 -49.85
C SER A 52 -27.89 -4.44 -51.38
N SER A 53 -26.63 -4.68 -51.81
CA SER A 53 -26.13 -5.02 -53.17
C SER A 53 -25.39 -3.85 -53.86
N MET A 54 -24.28 -3.97 -54.62
CA MET A 54 -23.49 -5.09 -55.17
C MET A 54 -21.99 -4.70 -55.36
N SER A 55 -21.19 -5.72 -55.64
CA SER A 55 -19.74 -5.85 -55.89
C SER A 55 -19.14 -5.17 -57.14
N LEU A 56 -17.81 -4.96 -57.14
CA LEU A 56 -16.93 -5.03 -58.33
C LEU A 56 -15.44 -5.28 -57.95
N ALA A 57 -14.65 -5.64 -58.97
CA ALA A 57 -13.60 -6.64 -58.99
C ALA A 57 -12.17 -6.22 -58.57
N SER A 58 -11.37 -7.27 -58.37
CA SER A 58 -9.90 -7.39 -58.30
C SER A 58 -9.07 -6.30 -58.99
N SER A 59 -8.10 -5.75 -58.25
CA SER A 59 -6.80 -5.32 -58.78
C SER A 59 -5.79 -5.07 -57.65
N ARG A 60 -4.72 -5.88 -57.66
CA ARG A 60 -3.33 -5.54 -57.31
C ARG A 60 -3.04 -4.91 -55.93
N SER A 61 -2.47 -5.75 -55.09
CA SER A 61 -1.66 -5.42 -53.93
C SER A 61 -0.60 -4.35 -54.22
N GLN A 62 -0.62 -3.26 -53.45
CA GLN A 62 0.57 -2.48 -53.12
C GLN A 62 0.54 -2.19 -51.62
N SER A 63 1.22 -3.05 -50.87
CA SER A 63 1.65 -2.80 -49.51
C SER A 63 2.59 -1.60 -49.52
N PHE A 64 2.17 -0.51 -48.89
CA PHE A 64 2.98 0.67 -48.65
C PHE A 64 3.82 0.45 -47.39
N TRP A 65 4.73 -0.53 -47.43
CA TRP A 65 5.74 -0.73 -46.40
C TRP A 65 7.12 -0.62 -47.06
N PRO A 66 8.03 0.23 -46.54
CA PRO A 66 9.40 0.26 -47.03
C PRO A 66 10.09 -1.09 -46.81
N ASP A 67 10.98 -1.43 -47.72
CA ASP A 67 11.82 -2.63 -47.70
C ASP A 67 12.60 -2.79 -46.39
N ASP A 68 12.69 -4.01 -45.88
CA ASP A 68 13.13 -4.40 -44.52
C ASP A 68 14.66 -4.32 -44.30
N SER A 69 15.40 -3.53 -45.10
CA SER A 69 16.88 -3.57 -45.10
C SER A 69 17.60 -2.41 -44.41
N ASP A 70 16.89 -1.37 -43.94
CA ASP A 70 17.52 -0.17 -43.37
C ASP A 70 16.91 0.29 -42.02
N TYR A 71 16.41 -0.62 -41.17
CA TYR A 71 16.13 -0.26 -39.78
C TYR A 71 17.43 -0.22 -38.98
N PHE A 72 18.08 0.94 -39.05
CA PHE A 72 19.23 1.38 -38.29
C PHE A 72 19.29 0.80 -36.87
N ASP A 73 20.50 0.32 -36.50
CA ASP A 73 20.98 0.02 -35.15
C ASP A 73 20.41 0.98 -34.08
N LEU A 74 19.24 0.66 -33.54
CA LEU A 74 18.81 1.20 -32.27
C LEU A 74 19.55 0.40 -31.19
N PRO A 75 20.27 1.05 -30.26
CA PRO A 75 20.91 0.32 -29.17
C PRO A 75 19.83 -0.43 -28.40
N ASP A 76 19.97 -1.75 -28.32
CA ASP A 76 19.10 -2.64 -27.56
C ASP A 76 18.75 -2.03 -26.21
N LEU A 77 17.47 -1.69 -26.01
CA LEU A 77 16.96 -1.39 -24.69
C LEU A 77 17.22 -2.62 -23.81
N PRO A 78 17.90 -2.50 -22.65
CA PRO A 78 18.36 -3.67 -21.92
C PRO A 78 17.17 -4.52 -21.49
N ALA A 79 17.11 -5.74 -22.03
CA ALA A 79 16.02 -6.70 -21.92
C ALA A 79 15.81 -7.30 -20.51
N ASN A 80 16.30 -6.66 -19.44
CA ASN A 80 16.22 -7.25 -18.10
C ASN A 80 16.03 -6.21 -16.98
N PRO A 81 14.84 -6.12 -16.35
CA PRO A 81 14.60 -5.26 -15.17
C PRO A 81 15.43 -5.66 -13.93
N THR A 82 16.32 -6.66 -14.03
CA THR A 82 17.21 -7.12 -12.96
C THR A 82 18.50 -6.31 -12.81
N THR A 83 18.88 -5.47 -13.79
CA THR A 83 20.13 -4.69 -13.71
C THR A 83 19.98 -3.41 -12.87
N PHE A 84 18.77 -2.89 -12.69
CA PHE A 84 18.58 -1.68 -11.88
C PHE A 84 18.92 -1.96 -10.42
N LYS A 85 19.79 -1.14 -9.87
CA LYS A 85 20.21 -1.18 -8.47
C LYS A 85 20.53 0.23 -8.02
N ARG A 86 19.90 0.67 -6.92
CA ARG A 86 20.17 1.98 -6.32
C ARG A 86 20.59 1.82 -4.87
N THR A 87 21.72 2.42 -4.52
CA THR A 87 22.26 2.40 -3.16
C THR A 87 21.69 3.56 -2.34
N PHE A 88 21.35 3.26 -1.09
CA PHE A 88 20.86 4.21 -0.09
C PHE A 88 21.62 4.04 1.23
N THR A 89 21.53 5.04 2.09
CA THR A 89 22.20 5.09 3.39
C THR A 89 21.22 4.85 4.54
N ARG A 90 21.53 3.90 5.43
CA ARG A 90 20.77 3.63 6.66
C ARG A 90 20.96 4.76 7.67
N SER A 91 20.08 4.84 8.68
CA SER A 91 20.26 5.78 9.81
C SER A 91 21.56 5.57 10.58
N GLY A 92 22.15 4.37 10.55
CA GLY A 92 23.46 4.06 11.14
C GLY A 92 24.67 4.33 10.22
N GLY A 93 24.46 4.95 9.05
CA GLY A 93 25.52 5.28 8.09
C GLY A 93 25.95 4.14 7.15
N SER A 94 25.56 2.89 7.42
CA SER A 94 25.83 1.78 6.50
C SER A 94 24.96 1.86 5.24
N LYS A 95 25.48 1.36 4.12
CA LYS A 95 24.77 1.38 2.84
C LYS A 95 23.94 0.12 2.61
N PHE A 96 22.88 0.23 1.83
CA PHE A 96 22.08 -0.90 1.34
C PHE A 96 21.59 -0.63 -0.08
N ASP A 97 21.27 -1.70 -0.80
CA ASP A 97 20.87 -1.59 -2.19
C ASP A 97 19.42 -2.01 -2.40
N VAL A 98 18.73 -1.28 -3.27
CA VAL A 98 17.36 -1.55 -3.70
C VAL A 98 17.38 -1.96 -5.17
N SER A 99 16.91 -3.17 -5.46
CA SER A 99 16.88 -3.76 -6.81
C SER A 99 15.68 -3.29 -7.63
N GLY A 100 15.75 -3.39 -8.95
CA GLY A 100 14.71 -2.97 -9.91
C GLY A 100 13.35 -3.64 -9.77
N ASN A 101 13.32 -4.82 -9.16
CA ASN A 101 12.11 -5.59 -8.90
C ASN A 101 11.62 -5.49 -7.44
N ALA A 102 12.18 -4.57 -6.64
CA ALA A 102 11.71 -4.32 -5.28
C ALA A 102 10.24 -3.89 -5.26
N ARG A 103 9.52 -4.28 -4.21
CA ARG A 103 8.12 -3.88 -4.00
C ARG A 103 8.00 -3.02 -2.76
N PHE A 104 7.11 -2.04 -2.81
CA PHE A 104 6.98 -1.01 -1.78
C PHE A 104 5.56 -0.96 -1.25
N PHE A 105 5.41 -0.87 0.06
CA PHE A 105 4.11 -0.79 0.72
C PHE A 105 4.09 0.29 1.78
N VAL A 106 2.92 0.92 1.95
CA VAL A 106 2.64 1.76 3.11
C VAL A 106 2.11 0.89 4.25
N ILE A 107 2.65 1.09 5.45
CA ILE A 107 2.17 0.50 6.70
C ILE A 107 1.52 1.59 7.55
N LYS A 108 0.27 1.36 7.96
CA LYS A 108 -0.51 2.28 8.79
C LYS A 108 -0.77 1.65 10.14
N SER A 109 -0.08 2.13 11.16
CA SER A 109 -0.32 1.69 12.54
C SER A 109 -1.26 2.64 13.27
N TYR A 110 -2.17 2.09 14.09
CA TYR A 110 -2.98 2.88 15.02
C TYR A 110 -2.22 3.28 16.28
N SER A 111 -1.09 2.63 16.57
CA SER A 111 -0.38 2.77 17.83
C SER A 111 1.09 3.09 17.59
N ASN A 112 1.54 4.24 18.10
CA ASN A 112 2.97 4.55 18.13
C ASN A 112 3.76 3.55 19.00
N LEU A 113 3.12 2.92 20.00
CA LEU A 113 3.74 1.90 20.82
C LEU A 113 4.09 0.66 19.99
N ASP A 114 3.24 0.25 19.05
CA ASP A 114 3.50 -0.90 18.17
C ASP A 114 4.70 -0.62 17.27
N VAL A 115 4.79 0.58 16.70
CA VAL A 115 5.94 0.99 15.88
C VAL A 115 7.23 0.95 16.70
N ARG A 116 7.23 1.48 17.92
CA ARG A 116 8.39 1.43 18.82
C ARG A 116 8.72 0.00 19.26
N ALA A 117 7.71 -0.86 19.46
CA ALA A 117 7.92 -2.27 19.76
C ALA A 117 8.58 -2.99 18.57
N SER A 118 8.15 -2.69 17.35
CA SER A 118 8.75 -3.20 16.12
C SER A 118 10.21 -2.79 15.96
N MET A 119 10.54 -1.52 16.20
CA MET A 119 11.92 -1.04 16.14
C MET A 119 12.85 -1.76 17.13
N ARG A 120 12.34 -2.10 18.33
CA ARG A 120 13.11 -2.80 19.35
C ARG A 120 13.26 -4.29 19.10
N ASN A 121 12.22 -4.93 18.60
CA ASN A 121 12.16 -6.40 18.49
C ASN A 121 12.41 -6.91 17.06
N GLY A 122 12.43 -6.03 16.05
CA GLY A 122 12.68 -6.41 14.66
C GLY A 122 11.58 -7.27 14.04
N ILE A 123 10.33 -7.09 14.47
CA ILE A 123 9.18 -7.84 13.95
C ILE A 123 8.01 -6.91 13.63
N TRP A 124 7.13 -7.36 12.72
CA TRP A 124 5.86 -6.70 12.43
C TRP A 124 4.73 -7.71 12.25
N ALA A 125 3.50 -7.25 12.44
CA ALA A 125 2.28 -7.93 12.06
C ALA A 125 1.28 -6.89 11.55
N SER A 126 0.56 -7.19 10.48
CA SER A 126 -0.55 -6.38 9.95
C SER A 126 -1.89 -7.09 10.21
N THR A 127 -2.97 -6.60 9.60
CA THR A 127 -4.24 -7.31 9.50
C THR A 127 -4.08 -8.62 8.73
N GLU A 128 -5.02 -9.58 8.89
CA GLU A 128 -4.96 -10.85 8.16
C GLU A 128 -4.87 -10.65 6.63
N LEU A 129 -5.68 -9.74 6.08
CA LEU A 129 -5.64 -9.41 4.66
C LEU A 129 -4.32 -8.72 4.27
N GLY A 130 -3.82 -7.82 5.13
CA GLY A 130 -2.54 -7.16 4.93
C GLY A 130 -1.37 -8.15 4.91
N ASN A 131 -1.34 -9.09 5.85
CA ASN A 131 -0.36 -10.16 5.90
C ASN A 131 -0.41 -11.03 4.65
N LYS A 132 -1.59 -11.46 4.19
CA LYS A 132 -1.72 -12.22 2.93
C LYS A 132 -1.14 -11.47 1.72
N ARG A 133 -1.34 -10.13 1.66
CA ARG A 133 -0.78 -9.29 0.58
C ARG A 133 0.74 -9.19 0.65
N LEU A 134 1.28 -8.91 1.84
CA LEU A 134 2.72 -8.77 2.05
C LEU A 134 3.45 -10.09 1.82
N ASP A 135 2.90 -11.21 2.31
CA ASP A 135 3.46 -12.55 2.11
C ASP A 135 3.48 -12.94 0.62
N LYS A 136 2.38 -12.68 -0.11
CA LYS A 136 2.34 -12.86 -1.56
C LYS A 136 3.43 -12.04 -2.25
N ALA A 137 3.53 -10.75 -1.91
CA ALA A 137 4.52 -9.86 -2.51
C ALA A 137 5.96 -10.32 -2.25
N PHE A 138 6.24 -10.77 -1.02
CA PHE A 138 7.55 -11.27 -0.61
C PHE A 138 7.95 -12.53 -1.38
N ARG A 139 7.01 -13.46 -1.60
CA ARG A 139 7.27 -14.70 -2.35
C ARG A 139 7.45 -14.46 -3.85
N GLU A 140 6.80 -13.44 -4.40
CA GLU A 140 6.85 -13.13 -5.84
C GLU A 140 8.06 -12.30 -6.24
N THR A 141 8.61 -11.48 -5.34
CA THR A 141 9.75 -10.60 -5.67
C THR A 141 11.10 -11.22 -5.29
N ARG A 142 12.12 -10.97 -6.12
CA ARG A 142 13.53 -11.20 -5.77
C ARG A 142 14.25 -9.92 -5.31
N GLY A 143 13.58 -8.76 -5.37
CA GLY A 143 14.16 -7.44 -5.07
C GLY A 143 13.98 -6.97 -3.63
N GLY A 144 13.23 -7.74 -2.85
CA GLY A 144 12.86 -7.41 -1.47
C GLY A 144 11.59 -6.58 -1.37
N VAL A 145 11.00 -6.59 -0.18
CA VAL A 145 9.79 -5.84 0.16
C VAL A 145 10.14 -4.77 1.19
N TYR A 146 9.85 -3.52 0.84
CA TYR A 146 10.14 -2.34 1.66
C TYR A 146 8.84 -1.71 2.16
N LEU A 147 8.86 -1.30 3.43
CA LEU A 147 7.69 -0.90 4.18
C LEU A 147 7.89 0.52 4.71
N PHE A 148 7.04 1.46 4.28
CA PHE A 148 7.02 2.83 4.75
C PHE A 148 6.03 2.97 5.90
N PHE A 149 6.53 3.19 7.11
CA PHE A 149 5.70 3.25 8.31
C PHE A 149 5.15 4.64 8.57
N SER A 150 3.86 4.71 8.88
CA SER A 150 3.21 5.93 9.34
C SER A 150 2.18 5.61 10.42
N VAL A 151 2.20 6.36 11.52
CA VAL A 151 1.16 6.26 12.55
C VAL A 151 -0.06 7.06 12.12
N ASN A 152 -1.25 6.51 12.28
CA ASN A 152 -2.49 7.19 11.97
C ASN A 152 -2.60 8.51 12.72
N SER A 153 -3.11 9.54 12.04
CA SER A 153 -3.23 10.91 12.56
C SER A 153 -1.92 11.63 12.96
N SER A 154 -0.74 11.03 12.70
CA SER A 154 0.55 11.69 13.01
C SER A 154 1.00 12.75 12.00
N ALA A 155 0.33 12.83 10.85
CA ALA A 155 0.70 13.68 9.71
C ALA A 155 2.14 13.50 9.19
N LYS A 156 2.79 12.37 9.51
CA LYS A 156 4.16 12.04 9.11
C LYS A 156 4.33 10.55 8.84
N PHE A 157 5.39 10.20 8.12
CA PHE A 157 5.97 8.87 8.14
C PHE A 157 7.14 8.84 9.11
N CYS A 158 7.39 7.70 9.76
CA CYS A 158 8.39 7.58 10.84
C CYS A 158 9.60 6.70 10.50
N GLY A 159 9.55 5.99 9.38
CA GLY A 159 10.70 5.21 8.93
C GLY A 159 10.39 4.23 7.82
N VAL A 160 11.45 3.51 7.44
CA VAL A 160 11.47 2.48 6.41
C VAL A 160 12.07 1.21 6.99
N ALA A 161 11.39 0.09 6.80
CA ALA A 161 11.94 -1.23 7.10
C ALA A 161 11.85 -2.17 5.91
N ARG A 162 12.68 -3.20 5.90
CA ARG A 162 12.66 -4.28 4.90
C ARG A 162 12.18 -5.57 5.54
N MET A 163 11.22 -6.23 4.91
CA MET A 163 10.77 -7.58 5.29
C MET A 163 11.89 -8.59 5.03
N GLN A 164 12.18 -9.45 6.01
CA GLN A 164 13.30 -10.39 5.94
C GLN A 164 12.88 -11.81 5.54
N THR A 165 11.68 -12.24 5.93
CA THR A 165 11.17 -13.59 5.63
C THR A 165 9.70 -13.54 5.25
N ALA A 166 9.19 -14.66 4.72
CA ALA A 166 7.76 -14.91 4.60
C ALA A 166 7.06 -14.86 5.97
N ILE A 167 5.73 -14.71 5.97
CA ILE A 167 4.95 -14.55 7.20
C ILE A 167 4.62 -15.91 7.80
N ASP A 168 4.84 -16.06 9.11
CA ASP A 168 4.32 -17.19 9.88
C ASP A 168 2.95 -16.84 10.47
N PHE A 169 1.89 -17.27 9.78
CA PHE A 169 0.50 -17.04 10.15
C PHE A 169 0.07 -17.71 11.46
N THR A 170 0.87 -18.63 12.00
CA THR A 170 0.57 -19.33 13.25
C THR A 170 1.11 -18.59 14.48
N GLN A 171 2.15 -17.77 14.30
CA GLN A 171 2.78 -17.03 15.38
C GLN A 171 1.98 -15.79 15.77
N ALA A 172 2.06 -15.48 17.07
CA ALA A 172 1.55 -14.26 17.69
C ALA A 172 2.55 -13.79 18.75
N SER A 173 2.43 -12.53 19.17
CA SER A 173 3.32 -11.91 20.16
C SER A 173 2.50 -10.95 20.99
N ASP A 174 2.90 -10.83 22.24
CA ASP A 174 2.31 -9.98 23.26
C ASP A 174 2.93 -8.57 23.31
N ILE A 175 3.89 -8.26 22.43
CA ILE A 175 4.56 -6.94 22.40
C ILE A 175 3.66 -5.82 21.84
N TRP A 176 2.55 -6.18 21.21
CA TRP A 176 1.61 -5.24 20.61
C TRP A 176 0.69 -4.61 21.67
N ALA A 177 0.28 -3.36 21.45
CA ALA A 177 -0.65 -2.64 22.32
C ALA A 177 -1.98 -3.39 22.48
N GLU A 178 -2.43 -4.09 21.43
CA GLU A 178 -3.54 -5.05 21.47
C GLU A 178 -2.99 -6.48 21.34
N SER A 179 -2.57 -7.06 22.47
CA SER A 179 -1.81 -8.32 22.53
C SER A 179 -2.44 -9.54 21.85
N SER A 180 -3.77 -9.62 21.77
CA SER A 180 -4.48 -10.79 21.21
C SER A 180 -4.98 -10.61 19.77
N ARG A 181 -4.89 -9.39 19.23
CA ARG A 181 -5.50 -9.04 17.93
C ARG A 181 -4.65 -9.45 16.74
N TRP A 182 -3.33 -9.37 16.89
CA TRP A 182 -2.39 -9.47 15.78
C TRP A 182 -1.74 -10.85 15.74
N LYS A 183 -2.00 -11.58 14.66
CA LYS A 183 -1.40 -12.88 14.33
C LYS A 183 -0.70 -12.76 12.97
N GLY A 184 0.25 -13.64 12.68
CA GLY A 184 1.01 -13.54 11.44
C GLY A 184 2.18 -12.58 11.59
N ILE A 185 3.21 -13.04 12.31
CA ILE A 185 4.41 -12.26 12.56
C ILE A 185 5.42 -12.51 11.44
N PHE A 186 6.14 -11.46 11.08
CA PHE A 186 7.31 -11.56 10.23
C PHE A 186 8.43 -10.63 10.69
N PRO A 187 9.70 -11.05 10.56
CA PRO A 187 10.83 -10.21 10.89
C PRO A 187 11.01 -9.06 9.89
N VAL A 188 11.37 -7.91 10.41
CA VAL A 188 11.68 -6.68 9.66
C VAL A 188 13.01 -6.11 10.12
N GLU A 189 13.75 -5.54 9.18
CA GLU A 189 14.97 -4.80 9.45
C GLU A 189 14.71 -3.32 9.20
N TRP A 190 14.82 -2.50 10.25
CA TRP A 190 14.69 -1.06 10.14
C TRP A 190 15.92 -0.47 9.46
N LEU A 191 15.71 0.16 8.31
CA LEU A 191 16.79 0.73 7.48
C LEU A 191 16.98 2.22 7.79
N ILE A 192 15.87 2.96 7.82
CA ILE A 192 15.84 4.39 8.08
C ILE A 192 14.80 4.66 9.15
N VAL A 193 15.20 5.23 10.27
CA VAL A 193 14.32 5.73 11.33
C VAL A 193 14.45 7.24 11.31
N LYS A 194 13.45 7.91 10.74
CA LYS A 194 13.41 9.37 10.55
C LYS A 194 11.98 9.82 10.31
N GLU A 195 11.60 10.95 10.89
CA GLU A 195 10.27 11.51 10.70
C GLU A 195 10.20 12.40 9.46
N ILE A 196 9.36 12.03 8.48
CA ILE A 196 9.14 12.77 7.25
C ILE A 196 7.72 13.37 7.26
N PRO A 197 7.58 14.71 7.33
CA PRO A 197 6.28 15.36 7.28
C PRO A 197 5.53 15.07 5.96
N ASN A 198 4.23 14.78 6.05
CA ASN A 198 3.41 14.47 4.86
C ASN A 198 3.40 15.57 3.80
N ARG A 199 3.62 16.84 4.20
CA ARG A 199 3.71 17.98 3.28
C ARG A 199 4.78 17.78 2.19
N LEU A 200 5.88 17.11 2.53
CA LEU A 200 6.99 16.85 1.61
C LEU A 200 6.63 15.77 0.59
N LEU A 201 5.75 14.84 0.96
CA LEU A 201 5.36 13.69 0.15
C LEU A 201 4.05 13.92 -0.63
N ARG A 202 3.36 15.05 -0.42
CA ARG A 202 2.03 15.33 -0.99
C ARG A 202 1.99 15.32 -2.51
N HIS A 203 3.11 15.61 -3.16
CA HIS A 203 3.24 15.62 -4.62
C HIS A 203 3.25 14.21 -5.22
N LEU A 204 3.64 13.19 -4.44
CA LEU A 204 3.63 11.80 -4.86
C LEU A 204 2.21 11.26 -4.84
N ARG A 205 1.70 10.86 -6.00
CA ARG A 205 0.33 10.34 -6.17
C ARG A 205 0.36 8.88 -6.57
N VAL A 206 -0.57 8.11 -5.99
CA VAL A 206 -0.64 6.65 -6.19
C VAL A 206 -1.75 6.34 -7.17
N VAL A 207 -1.38 5.98 -8.41
CA VAL A 207 -2.34 5.62 -9.47
C VAL A 207 -3.28 4.49 -9.04
N LEU A 208 -2.72 3.49 -8.35
CA LEU A 208 -3.46 2.33 -7.80
C LEU A 208 -4.43 2.69 -6.65
N ASN A 209 -4.46 3.95 -6.22
CA ASN A 209 -5.32 4.46 -5.15
C ASN A 209 -6.01 5.75 -5.61
N GLU A 210 -6.65 5.69 -6.79
CA GLU A 210 -7.45 6.81 -7.35
C GLU A 210 -6.65 8.12 -7.49
N ASN A 211 -5.34 8.00 -7.75
CA ASN A 211 -4.41 9.13 -7.87
C ASN A 211 -4.37 10.05 -6.63
N LYS A 212 -4.73 9.51 -5.46
CA LYS A 212 -4.66 10.20 -4.18
C LYS A 212 -3.18 10.40 -3.76
N PRO A 213 -2.86 11.45 -2.99
CA PRO A 213 -1.53 11.61 -2.40
C PRO A 213 -1.11 10.37 -1.61
N VAL A 214 0.17 10.03 -1.63
CA VAL A 214 0.69 8.82 -0.96
C VAL A 214 0.42 8.80 0.55
N ALA A 215 0.36 9.98 1.18
CA ALA A 215 -0.01 10.14 2.58
C ALA A 215 -1.44 9.65 2.92
N ASN A 216 -2.32 9.56 1.93
CA ASN A 216 -3.71 9.10 2.07
C ASN A 216 -3.86 7.59 1.84
N SER A 217 -2.74 6.86 1.73
CA SER A 217 -2.71 5.42 1.59
C SER A 217 -3.27 4.71 2.83
N ARG A 218 -3.97 3.60 2.60
CA ARG A 218 -4.40 2.68 3.66
C ARG A 218 -3.29 1.69 4.02
N ASP A 219 -3.50 0.93 5.08
CA ASP A 219 -2.57 -0.13 5.47
C ASP A 219 -2.37 -1.13 4.32
N THR A 220 -1.12 -1.52 4.08
CA THR A 220 -0.68 -2.40 3.00
C THR A 220 -1.00 -1.93 1.58
N GLN A 221 -1.13 -0.62 1.38
CA GLN A 221 -1.21 -0.05 0.02
C GLN A 221 0.12 -0.27 -0.71
N GLU A 222 0.06 -0.97 -1.84
CA GLU A 222 1.21 -1.11 -2.74
C GLU A 222 1.48 0.20 -3.48
N LEU A 223 2.76 0.54 -3.62
CA LEU A 223 3.24 1.72 -4.33
C LEU A 223 3.94 1.31 -5.64
N PRO A 224 3.71 2.07 -6.72
CA PRO A 224 4.54 1.96 -7.91
C PRO A 224 6.03 2.12 -7.59
N PHE A 225 6.88 1.43 -8.36
CA PHE A 225 8.32 1.34 -8.11
C PHE A 225 9.01 2.72 -8.05
N ASP A 226 8.70 3.60 -9.00
CA ASP A 226 9.17 4.97 -9.11
C ASP A 226 8.74 5.84 -7.91
N ILE A 227 7.50 5.68 -7.43
CA ILE A 227 6.99 6.35 -6.23
C ILE A 227 7.75 5.86 -4.99
N GLY A 228 7.94 4.55 -4.86
CA GLY A 228 8.70 3.94 -3.76
C GLY A 228 10.15 4.44 -3.71
N LEU A 229 10.84 4.51 -4.85
CA LEU A 229 12.19 5.06 -4.95
C LEU A 229 12.23 6.56 -4.61
N SER A 230 11.25 7.34 -5.06
CA SER A 230 11.16 8.77 -4.76
C SER A 230 10.95 9.02 -3.27
N MET A 231 10.11 8.22 -2.62
CA MET A 231 9.97 8.23 -1.16
C MET A 231 11.29 7.88 -0.48
N MET A 232 11.94 6.77 -0.86
CA MET A 232 13.23 6.36 -0.29
C MET A 232 14.29 7.47 -0.38
N GLY A 233 14.39 8.14 -1.54
CA GLY A 233 15.30 9.27 -1.71
C GLY A 233 14.96 10.47 -0.82
N THR A 234 13.67 10.72 -0.57
CA THR A 234 13.24 11.76 0.37
C THR A 234 13.67 11.41 1.81
N PHE A 235 13.53 10.14 2.22
CA PHE A 235 13.97 9.68 3.54
C PHE A 235 15.48 9.82 3.76
N GLU A 236 16.27 9.50 2.72
CA GLU A 236 17.73 9.63 2.76
C GLU A 236 18.17 11.10 2.86
N THR A 237 17.65 11.95 1.98
CA THR A 237 18.11 13.35 1.82
C THR A 237 17.55 14.33 2.83
N TYR A 238 16.42 14.03 3.47
CA TYR A 238 15.84 14.93 4.47
C TYR A 238 16.77 15.07 5.67
N GLY A 239 17.42 16.24 5.79
CA GLY A 239 18.15 16.66 6.99
C GLY A 239 17.20 17.36 7.95
N GLU A 240 17.36 17.11 9.25
CA GLU A 240 16.71 17.90 10.31
C GLU A 240 17.33 19.29 10.45
#